data_AF-A0A3P1SPA1-F1
#
_entry.id   AF-A0A3P1SPA1-F1
#
_cell.length_a   1.000
_cell.length_b   1.000
_cell.length_c   1.000
_cell.angle_alpha   90.00
_cell.angle_beta   90.00
_cell.angle_gamma   90.00
#
_symmetry.space_group_name_H-M   'P 1'
#
loop_
_entity.id
_entity.type
_entity.pdbx_description
1 polymer ?
#
loop_
_entity_poly.entity_id
_entity_poly.type
_entity_poly.pdbx_seq_one_letter_code
_entity_poly.pdbx_strand_id
1 'polypeptide(L)'
;MRTTAFPSITSLFALLFFAVSWAHADGTIKGADFYGTWATTSSIATPKRQVFNISPKGGSWIRIDDQGNEDTVTLNESDISIDDDLLIVDYTDQKAGWRAKYVLGGWSRGQYKAIFGTVFMYGGNELDLFNGLPISFRNGTEHLPPQEVWAFFSNPGIIKSEPGSIASLTQALEALAGVEISETETTKDFLFRKFRAVISISKEGHQAHPSAIGFWPSRGNPTEIDFAGKFENDQAAFSNYYTEFQEEANRIKDESAQQLIEQVERLSSDK
;
A
#
# COMPACT_ATOMS: atom_id res chain seq x y z
N MET A 1 29.34 20.73 25.85
CA MET A 1 28.22 19.77 25.84
C MET A 1 27.63 19.84 24.44
N ARG A 2 27.91 18.86 23.58
CA ARG A 2 27.39 18.83 22.20
C ARG A 2 26.01 18.17 22.26
N THR A 3 24.97 18.96 22.04
CA THR A 3 23.61 18.48 21.77
C THR A 3 23.61 17.81 20.41
N THR A 4 23.51 16.49 20.39
CA THR A 4 23.20 15.72 19.18
C THR A 4 21.76 16.02 18.81
N ALA A 5 21.56 16.59 17.62
CA ALA A 5 20.25 16.80 17.04
C ALA A 5 19.54 15.45 16.89
N PHE A 6 18.30 15.38 17.40
CA PHE A 6 17.40 14.26 17.23
C PHE A 6 17.10 14.07 15.74
N PRO A 7 17.01 12.84 15.22
CA PRO A 7 16.53 12.62 13.86
C PRO A 7 15.04 13.00 13.83
N SER A 8 14.73 14.19 13.30
CA SER A 8 13.37 14.59 12.92
C SER A 8 12.87 13.72 11.77
N ILE A 9 11.54 13.68 11.60
CA ILE A 9 10.76 13.01 10.53
C ILE A 9 11.41 13.14 9.13
N THR A 10 12.21 14.17 8.88
CA THR A 10 13.17 14.31 7.76
C THR A 10 13.98 13.04 7.40
N SER A 11 14.43 12.23 8.35
CA SER A 11 15.16 10.99 8.03
C SER A 11 14.23 9.90 7.47
N LEU A 12 12.94 9.92 7.83
CA LEU A 12 11.92 8.95 7.42
C LEU A 12 11.53 9.14 5.94
N PHE A 13 11.46 10.38 5.46
CA PHE A 13 11.13 10.71 4.07
C PHE A 13 12.31 10.65 3.11
N ALA A 14 13.53 10.98 3.55
CA ALA A 14 14.73 10.75 2.73
C ALA A 14 14.94 9.25 2.45
N LEU A 15 14.55 8.38 3.39
CA LEU A 15 14.56 6.92 3.20
C LEU A 15 13.55 6.45 2.15
N LEU A 16 12.44 7.15 1.95
CA LEU A 16 11.39 6.78 0.98
C LEU A 16 11.87 6.81 -0.49
N PHE A 17 12.90 7.59 -0.82
CA PHE A 17 13.31 7.82 -2.22
C PHE A 17 14.65 7.18 -2.64
N PHE A 18 15.55 6.76 -1.73
CA PHE A 18 16.93 6.43 -2.10
C PHE A 18 17.39 4.97 -1.99
N ALA A 19 16.53 4.02 -1.66
CA ALA A 19 16.93 2.60 -1.67
C ALA A 19 16.65 1.94 -3.04
N VAL A 20 17.47 2.25 -4.05
CA VAL A 20 17.60 1.38 -5.23
C VAL A 20 18.47 0.18 -4.83
N SER A 21 17.94 -0.68 -3.97
CA SER A 21 18.60 -1.94 -3.64
C SER A 21 18.59 -2.80 -4.90
N TRP A 22 19.78 -3.07 -5.44
CA TRP A 22 20.01 -4.11 -6.44
C TRP A 22 19.59 -5.46 -5.84
N ALA A 23 18.32 -5.80 -6.01
CA ALA A 23 17.80 -7.12 -5.73
C ALA A 23 17.97 -7.94 -7.01
N HIS A 24 18.98 -8.81 -7.03
CA HIS A 24 19.03 -9.87 -8.03
C HIS A 24 17.88 -10.85 -7.75
N ALA A 25 17.09 -11.15 -8.78
CA ALA A 25 16.13 -12.24 -8.74
C ALA A 25 16.89 -13.58 -8.82
N ASP A 26 16.46 -14.57 -8.04
CA ASP A 26 17.03 -15.91 -8.09
C ASP A 26 16.49 -16.69 -9.30
N GLY A 27 15.30 -16.31 -9.80
CA GLY A 27 14.72 -16.87 -11.01
C GLY A 27 13.38 -16.24 -11.40
N THR A 28 12.90 -16.58 -12.58
CA THR A 28 11.56 -16.25 -13.08
C THR A 28 10.56 -17.30 -12.56
N ILE A 29 9.35 -16.88 -12.21
CA ILE A 29 8.26 -17.79 -11.87
C ILE A 29 7.78 -18.48 -13.15
N LYS A 30 7.65 -19.82 -13.12
CA LYS A 30 7.26 -20.61 -14.29
C LYS A 30 6.29 -21.73 -13.94
N GLY A 31 5.35 -22.01 -14.84
CA GLY A 31 4.45 -23.16 -14.75
C GLY A 31 3.75 -23.26 -13.40
N ALA A 32 3.95 -24.39 -12.71
CA ALA A 32 3.31 -24.66 -11.43
C ALA A 32 3.71 -23.71 -10.29
N ASP A 33 4.77 -22.90 -10.43
CA ASP A 33 5.16 -21.90 -9.43
C ASP A 33 4.16 -20.75 -9.30
N PHE A 34 3.24 -20.58 -10.26
CA PHE A 34 2.12 -19.64 -10.17
C PHE A 34 0.99 -20.13 -9.24
N TYR A 35 0.95 -21.42 -8.88
CA TYR A 35 -0.06 -21.93 -7.96
C TYR A 35 0.19 -21.47 -6.52
N GLY A 36 -0.88 -21.14 -5.81
CA GLY A 36 -0.86 -20.64 -4.44
C GLY A 36 -1.69 -19.38 -4.25
N THR A 37 -1.45 -18.71 -3.12
CA THR A 37 -2.14 -17.48 -2.74
C THR A 37 -1.27 -16.26 -3.05
N TRP A 38 -1.87 -15.25 -3.68
CA TRP A 38 -1.24 -14.01 -4.10
C TRP A 38 -2.07 -12.82 -3.65
N ALA A 39 -1.55 -11.98 -2.76
CA ALA A 39 -2.23 -10.76 -2.34
C ALA A 39 -1.58 -9.51 -2.95
N THR A 40 -2.42 -8.53 -3.29
CA THR A 40 -1.98 -7.28 -3.93
C THR A 40 -0.93 -6.56 -3.10
N THR A 41 0.18 -6.20 -3.75
CA THR A 41 1.24 -5.34 -3.20
C THR A 41 1.04 -3.89 -3.66
N SER A 42 0.60 -3.71 -4.90
CA SER A 42 0.29 -2.40 -5.48
C SER A 42 -0.75 -2.57 -6.58
N SER A 43 -1.80 -1.75 -6.54
CA SER A 43 -2.86 -1.71 -7.56
C SER A 43 -3.36 -0.28 -7.72
N ILE A 44 -3.56 0.11 -8.98
CA ILE A 44 -4.36 1.30 -9.34
C ILE A 44 -5.83 0.90 -9.58
N ALA A 45 -6.10 -0.38 -9.83
CA ALA A 45 -7.45 -0.92 -9.95
C ALA A 45 -8.17 -0.91 -8.60
N THR A 46 -9.49 -0.66 -8.65
CA THR A 46 -10.40 -0.75 -7.50
C THR A 46 -11.16 -2.08 -7.58
N PRO A 47 -11.26 -2.87 -6.48
CA PRO A 47 -10.67 -2.59 -5.17
C PRO A 47 -9.15 -2.74 -5.15
N LYS A 48 -8.49 -1.95 -4.27
CA LYS A 48 -7.03 -1.97 -4.13
C LYS A 48 -6.53 -3.26 -3.48
N ARG A 49 -7.35 -3.91 -2.66
CA ARG A 49 -7.05 -5.20 -2.04
C ARG A 49 -7.69 -6.32 -2.84
N GLN A 50 -6.85 -7.16 -3.40
CA GLN A 50 -7.27 -8.35 -4.12
C GLN A 50 -6.41 -9.53 -3.68
N VAL A 51 -7.02 -10.71 -3.58
CA VAL A 51 -6.34 -11.96 -3.29
C VAL A 51 -6.70 -12.97 -4.36
N PHE A 52 -5.70 -13.53 -5.03
CA PHE A 52 -5.87 -14.66 -5.92
C PHE A 52 -5.48 -15.94 -5.20
N ASN A 53 -6.31 -16.97 -5.28
CA ASN A 53 -5.94 -18.34 -4.97
C ASN A 53 -5.95 -19.13 -6.27
N ILE A 54 -4.78 -19.50 -6.77
CA ILE A 54 -4.62 -20.15 -8.08
C ILE A 54 -4.25 -21.62 -7.86
N SER A 55 -4.93 -22.53 -8.55
CA SER A 55 -4.66 -23.96 -8.50
C SER A 55 -4.80 -24.59 -9.89
N PRO A 56 -4.34 -25.85 -10.08
CA PRO A 56 -4.52 -26.56 -11.35
C PRO A 56 -5.98 -26.80 -11.74
N LYS A 57 -6.94 -26.68 -10.81
CA LYS A 57 -8.37 -26.98 -11.04
C LYS A 57 -9.23 -25.73 -11.09
N GLY A 58 -8.62 -24.56 -11.27
CA GLY A 58 -9.28 -23.26 -11.09
C GLY A 58 -8.81 -22.57 -9.81
N GLY A 59 -9.63 -21.66 -9.28
CA GLY A 59 -9.21 -20.81 -8.19
C GLY A 59 -10.28 -19.89 -7.65
N SER A 60 -9.85 -18.86 -6.93
CA SER A 60 -10.71 -17.77 -6.52
C SER A 60 -10.01 -16.43 -6.64
N TRP A 61 -10.81 -15.41 -6.90
CA TRP A 61 -10.42 -14.01 -6.86
C TRP A 61 -11.28 -13.31 -5.81
N ILE A 62 -10.66 -12.95 -4.70
CA ILE A 62 -11.29 -12.25 -3.59
C ILE A 62 -11.00 -10.76 -3.75
N ARG A 63 -12.06 -9.97 -3.76
CA ARG A 63 -12.06 -8.51 -3.88
C ARG A 63 -12.49 -7.94 -2.55
N ILE A 64 -11.65 -7.09 -1.94
CA ILE A 64 -11.94 -6.52 -0.63
C ILE A 64 -12.08 -5.01 -0.78
N ASP A 65 -13.30 -4.49 -0.61
CA ASP A 65 -13.56 -3.05 -0.67
C ASP A 65 -12.91 -2.30 0.50
N ASP A 66 -13.00 -0.97 0.57
CA ASP A 66 -12.35 -0.21 1.65
C ASP A 66 -13.02 -0.41 3.03
N GLN A 67 -14.27 -0.87 3.05
CA GLN A 67 -15.03 -1.20 4.25
C GLN A 67 -14.68 -2.59 4.79
N GLY A 68 -13.95 -3.40 4.03
CA GLY A 68 -13.57 -4.76 4.39
C GLY A 68 -14.59 -5.79 3.96
N ASN A 69 -15.59 -5.42 3.15
CA ASN A 69 -16.50 -6.40 2.57
C ASN A 69 -15.77 -7.19 1.50
N GLU A 70 -15.87 -8.50 1.58
CA GLU A 70 -15.29 -9.42 0.62
C GLU A 70 -16.33 -9.84 -0.40
N ASP A 71 -15.94 -9.79 -1.67
CA ASP A 71 -16.64 -10.42 -2.77
C ASP A 71 -15.72 -11.46 -3.42
N THR A 72 -16.18 -12.71 -3.48
CA THR A 72 -15.40 -13.83 -3.97
C THR A 72 -15.92 -14.32 -5.30
N VAL A 73 -15.10 -14.15 -6.33
CA VAL A 73 -15.32 -14.70 -7.66
C VAL A 73 -14.67 -16.08 -7.74
N THR A 74 -15.44 -17.10 -8.09
CA THR A 74 -14.89 -18.43 -8.43
C THR A 74 -14.31 -18.40 -9.83
N LEU A 75 -13.06 -18.83 -9.97
CA LEU A 75 -12.37 -18.98 -11.25
C LEU A 75 -12.38 -20.46 -11.65
N ASN A 76 -12.85 -20.75 -12.85
CA ASN A 76 -12.75 -22.09 -13.42
C ASN A 76 -11.34 -22.35 -13.94
N GLU A 77 -11.02 -23.61 -14.20
CA GLU A 77 -9.77 -23.99 -14.87
C GLU A 77 -9.63 -23.26 -16.23
N SER A 78 -10.73 -23.09 -16.98
CA SER A 78 -10.73 -22.37 -18.26
C SER A 78 -10.40 -20.87 -18.15
N ASP A 79 -10.57 -20.29 -16.97
CA ASP A 79 -10.32 -18.87 -16.72
C ASP A 79 -8.85 -18.61 -16.39
N ILE A 80 -8.04 -19.67 -16.25
CA ILE A 80 -6.64 -19.60 -15.84
C ILE A 80 -5.79 -20.29 -16.90
N SER A 81 -4.86 -19.55 -17.49
CA SER A 81 -3.89 -20.07 -18.46
C SER A 81 -2.48 -19.74 -17.99
N ILE A 82 -1.59 -20.72 -18.03
CA ILE A 82 -0.17 -20.54 -17.73
C ILE A 82 0.62 -20.92 -18.97
N ASP A 83 1.35 -19.95 -19.54
CA ASP A 83 2.20 -20.10 -20.71
C ASP A 83 3.65 -19.80 -20.29
N ASP A 84 4.42 -20.85 -19.97
CA ASP A 84 5.75 -20.81 -19.36
C ASP A 84 5.87 -19.83 -18.17
N ASP A 85 6.31 -18.60 -18.42
CA ASP A 85 6.56 -17.54 -17.43
C ASP A 85 5.45 -16.49 -17.34
N LEU A 86 4.30 -16.74 -17.97
CA LEU A 86 3.12 -15.87 -17.93
C LEU A 86 1.91 -16.58 -17.32
N LEU A 87 1.32 -15.94 -16.33
CA LEU A 87 0.00 -16.25 -15.80
C LEU A 87 -1.03 -15.31 -16.42
N ILE A 88 -2.07 -15.91 -17.01
CA ILE A 88 -3.24 -15.20 -17.52
C ILE A 88 -4.46 -15.64 -16.71
N VAL A 89 -5.14 -14.69 -16.08
CA VAL A 89 -6.45 -14.91 -15.46
C VAL A 89 -7.48 -14.08 -16.21
N ASP A 90 -8.44 -14.75 -16.84
CA ASP A 90 -9.38 -14.15 -17.78
C ASP A 90 -10.82 -14.40 -17.34
N TYR A 91 -11.35 -13.47 -16.55
CA TYR A 91 -12.68 -13.59 -15.98
C TYR A 91 -13.69 -12.70 -16.70
N THR A 92 -14.84 -13.26 -17.07
CA THR A 92 -15.95 -12.53 -17.68
C THR A 92 -17.22 -12.71 -16.85
N ASP A 93 -17.79 -11.61 -16.37
CA ASP A 93 -19.13 -11.59 -15.80
C ASP A 93 -20.14 -11.26 -16.89
N GLN A 94 -20.75 -12.30 -17.44
CA GLN A 94 -21.73 -12.16 -18.52
C GLN A 94 -22.98 -11.39 -18.10
N LYS A 95 -23.35 -11.41 -16.81
CA LYS A 95 -24.56 -10.73 -16.34
C LYS A 95 -24.35 -9.23 -16.24
N ALA A 96 -23.19 -8.83 -15.76
CA ALA A 96 -22.84 -7.43 -15.60
C ALA A 96 -22.11 -6.82 -16.81
N GLY A 97 -21.83 -7.62 -17.85
CA GLY A 97 -21.26 -7.14 -19.12
C GLY A 97 -19.85 -6.56 -18.97
N TRP A 98 -19.03 -7.16 -18.12
CA TRP A 98 -17.64 -6.76 -17.93
C TRP A 98 -16.70 -7.97 -17.90
N ARG A 99 -15.43 -7.73 -18.25
CA ARG A 99 -14.37 -8.73 -18.22
C ARG A 99 -13.09 -8.11 -17.68
N ALA A 100 -12.37 -8.85 -16.86
CA ALA A 100 -11.05 -8.50 -16.38
C ALA A 100 -10.05 -9.58 -16.79
N LYS A 101 -9.04 -9.18 -17.57
CA LYS A 101 -7.95 -10.05 -18.01
C LYS A 101 -6.64 -9.60 -17.39
N TYR A 102 -6.14 -10.40 -16.45
CA TYR A 102 -4.84 -10.22 -15.82
C TYR A 102 -3.79 -10.93 -16.68
N VAL A 103 -2.71 -10.23 -17.02
CA VAL A 103 -1.54 -10.79 -17.70
C VAL A 103 -0.34 -10.48 -16.84
N LEU A 104 0.22 -11.51 -16.18
CA LEU A 104 1.15 -11.38 -15.08
C LEU A 104 2.39 -12.24 -15.32
N GLY A 105 3.57 -11.61 -15.29
CA GLY A 105 4.84 -12.32 -15.16
C GLY A 105 5.30 -12.29 -13.72
N GLY A 106 6.39 -12.98 -13.38
CA GLY A 106 6.88 -12.95 -12.00
C GLY A 106 8.31 -13.39 -11.80
N TRP A 107 8.85 -13.06 -10.63
CA TRP A 107 10.18 -13.46 -10.20
C TRP A 107 10.16 -13.91 -8.74
N SER A 108 11.20 -14.65 -8.35
CA SER A 108 11.40 -15.15 -7.00
C SER A 108 12.79 -14.81 -6.47
N ARG A 109 12.89 -14.69 -5.14
CA ARG A 109 14.13 -14.59 -4.38
C ARG A 109 13.94 -15.25 -3.01
N GLY A 110 14.54 -16.42 -2.80
CA GLY A 110 14.29 -17.26 -1.63
C GLY A 110 12.79 -17.54 -1.44
N GLN A 111 12.24 -17.14 -0.29
CA GLN A 111 10.80 -17.29 0.03
C GLN A 111 9.92 -16.17 -0.53
N TYR A 112 10.52 -15.09 -1.04
CA TYR A 112 9.80 -13.99 -1.65
C TYR A 112 9.48 -14.33 -3.10
N LYS A 113 8.19 -14.33 -3.46
CA LYS A 113 7.74 -14.42 -4.85
C LYS A 113 6.85 -13.23 -5.15
N ALA A 114 7.03 -12.62 -6.31
CA ALA A 114 6.18 -11.53 -6.77
C ALA A 114 5.74 -11.75 -8.21
N ILE A 115 4.46 -11.50 -8.46
CA ILE A 115 3.89 -11.46 -9.81
C ILE A 115 3.42 -10.03 -10.09
N PHE A 116 3.58 -9.57 -11.31
CA PHE A 116 3.25 -8.21 -11.71
C PHE A 116 2.93 -8.16 -13.20
N GLY A 117 2.17 -7.15 -13.60
CA GLY A 117 1.79 -6.97 -14.97
C GLY A 117 0.63 -5.99 -15.07
N THR A 118 -0.31 -6.30 -15.96
CA THR A 118 -1.44 -5.43 -16.28
C THR A 118 -2.75 -6.18 -16.15
N VAL A 119 -3.75 -5.51 -15.56
CA VAL A 119 -5.16 -5.92 -15.69
C VAL A 119 -5.80 -5.08 -16.80
N PHE A 120 -6.29 -5.76 -17.83
CA PHE A 120 -7.08 -5.18 -18.92
C PHE A 120 -8.56 -5.30 -18.58
N MET A 121 -9.27 -4.18 -18.61
CA MET A 121 -10.69 -4.10 -18.27
C MET A 121 -11.50 -3.84 -19.54
N TYR A 122 -12.52 -4.67 -19.74
CA TYR A 122 -13.41 -4.64 -20.89
C TYR A 122 -14.85 -4.47 -20.42
N GLY A 123 -15.66 -3.75 -21.20
CA GLY A 123 -17.03 -3.43 -20.79
C GLY A 123 -17.95 -3.10 -21.97
N GLY A 124 -19.24 -3.01 -21.68
CA GLY A 124 -20.27 -2.78 -22.68
C GLY A 124 -20.67 -4.06 -23.41
N ASN A 125 -21.59 -3.92 -24.37
CA ASN A 125 -22.20 -5.06 -25.06
C ASN A 125 -21.19 -5.85 -25.91
N GLU A 126 -20.13 -5.19 -26.39
CA GLU A 126 -19.09 -5.80 -27.24
C GLU A 126 -17.82 -6.18 -26.47
N LEU A 127 -17.78 -5.92 -25.15
CA LEU A 127 -16.59 -6.08 -24.30
C LEU A 127 -15.37 -5.36 -24.89
N ASP A 128 -15.53 -4.08 -25.19
CA ASP A 128 -14.45 -3.24 -25.67
C ASP A 128 -13.47 -2.92 -24.55
N LEU A 129 -12.18 -2.89 -24.89
CA LEU A 129 -11.12 -2.49 -23.97
C LEU A 129 -11.29 -1.01 -23.62
N PHE A 130 -11.52 -0.70 -22.34
CA PHE A 130 -11.64 0.68 -21.88
C PHE A 130 -10.52 1.10 -20.93
N ASN A 131 -9.76 0.16 -20.37
CA ASN A 131 -8.64 0.48 -19.48
C ASN A 131 -7.59 -0.64 -19.36
N GLY A 132 -6.36 -0.26 -19.03
CA GLY A 132 -5.26 -1.16 -18.69
C GLY A 132 -4.49 -0.60 -17.50
N LEU A 133 -4.49 -1.31 -16.37
CA LEU A 133 -3.93 -0.80 -15.12
C LEU A 133 -2.78 -1.69 -14.63
N PRO A 134 -1.64 -1.12 -14.21
CA PRO A 134 -0.55 -1.88 -13.64
C PRO A 134 -0.98 -2.45 -12.28
N ILE A 135 -0.60 -3.70 -12.03
CA ILE A 135 -0.89 -4.39 -10.79
C ILE A 135 0.25 -5.33 -10.42
N SER A 136 0.46 -5.51 -9.12
CA SER A 136 1.41 -6.49 -8.60
C SER A 136 0.88 -7.17 -7.35
N PHE A 137 1.28 -8.42 -7.18
CA PHE A 137 0.97 -9.26 -6.05
C PHE A 137 2.25 -9.89 -5.51
N ARG A 138 2.20 -10.27 -4.25
CA ARG A 138 3.23 -11.07 -3.58
C ARG A 138 2.59 -12.33 -3.03
N ASN A 139 3.37 -13.40 -2.95
CA ASN A 139 2.91 -14.65 -2.35
C ASN A 139 2.47 -14.44 -0.90
N GLY A 140 1.39 -15.12 -0.51
CA GLY A 140 0.80 -15.01 0.82
C GLY A 140 -0.14 -13.80 0.98
N THR A 141 -0.59 -13.57 2.20
CA THR A 141 -1.52 -12.47 2.58
C THR A 141 -0.98 -11.63 3.73
N GLU A 142 0.11 -12.05 4.37
CA GLU A 142 0.70 -11.44 5.56
C GLU A 142 1.24 -10.02 5.36
N HIS A 143 1.47 -9.61 4.10
CA HIS A 143 1.88 -8.24 3.74
C HIS A 143 0.71 -7.34 3.37
N LEU A 144 -0.50 -7.89 3.22
CA LEU A 144 -1.69 -7.10 2.89
C LEU A 144 -2.15 -6.37 4.16
N PRO A 145 -2.23 -5.02 4.18
CA PRO A 145 -2.68 -4.30 5.37
C PRO A 145 -4.08 -4.76 5.81
N PRO A 146 -4.29 -5.08 7.10
CA PRO A 146 -5.56 -5.57 7.60
C PRO A 146 -6.57 -4.42 7.66
N GLN A 147 -7.84 -4.74 7.95
CA GLN A 147 -8.93 -3.78 7.88
C GLN A 147 -8.72 -2.56 8.78
N GLU A 148 -8.07 -2.71 9.91
CA GLU A 148 -7.76 -1.65 10.87
C GLU A 148 -6.95 -0.51 10.23
N VAL A 149 -6.01 -0.84 9.33
CA VAL A 149 -5.19 0.14 8.60
C VAL A 149 -6.03 0.88 7.57
N TRP A 150 -6.91 0.18 6.85
CA TRP A 150 -7.80 0.81 5.87
C TRP A 150 -8.85 1.68 6.55
N ALA A 151 -9.42 1.22 7.66
CA ALA A 151 -10.36 1.95 8.49
C ALA A 151 -9.72 3.14 9.23
N PHE A 152 -8.39 3.16 9.37
CA PHE A 152 -7.67 4.33 9.84
C PHE A 152 -7.77 5.48 8.82
N PHE A 153 -7.58 5.18 7.53
CA PHE A 153 -7.60 6.16 6.45
C PHE A 153 -8.97 6.41 5.81
N SER A 154 -10.01 5.66 6.17
CA SER A 154 -11.34 5.79 5.56
C SER A 154 -12.05 7.10 5.91
N ASN A 155 -11.68 7.73 7.02
CA ASN A 155 -12.23 9.01 7.48
C ASN A 155 -11.09 10.01 7.72
N PRO A 156 -10.73 10.83 6.71
CA PRO A 156 -9.75 11.89 6.87
C PRO A 156 -10.16 12.89 7.97
N GLY A 157 -9.16 13.52 8.60
CA GLY A 157 -9.34 14.47 9.70
C GLY A 157 -9.15 13.85 11.08
N ILE A 158 -9.56 14.59 12.11
CA ILE A 158 -9.41 14.26 13.52
C ILE A 158 -10.65 13.51 14.04
N ILE A 159 -10.45 12.36 14.65
CA ILE A 159 -11.51 11.51 15.22
C ILE A 159 -11.16 11.08 16.64
N LYS A 160 -12.09 11.27 17.58
CA LYS A 160 -11.98 10.66 18.90
C LYS A 160 -12.27 9.17 18.79
N SER A 161 -11.38 8.34 19.31
CA SER A 161 -11.49 6.88 19.29
C SER A 161 -11.89 6.35 20.66
N GLU A 162 -12.47 5.15 20.66
CA GLU A 162 -12.73 4.42 21.90
C GLU A 162 -11.41 4.02 22.59
N PRO A 163 -11.35 4.00 23.93
CA PRO A 163 -10.15 3.60 24.66
C PRO A 163 -9.61 2.23 24.21
N GLY A 164 -8.31 2.16 23.96
CA GLY A 164 -7.62 0.94 23.50
C GLY A 164 -7.63 0.71 21.99
N SER A 165 -8.37 1.49 21.21
CA SER A 165 -8.39 1.38 19.74
C SER A 165 -7.00 1.59 19.13
N ILE A 166 -6.21 2.51 19.69
CA ILE A 166 -4.87 2.82 19.22
C ILE A 166 -3.89 1.68 19.55
N ALA A 167 -4.06 1.02 20.69
CA ALA A 167 -3.29 -0.16 21.03
C ALA A 167 -3.59 -1.32 20.07
N SER A 168 -4.87 -1.56 19.75
CA SER A 168 -5.26 -2.56 18.75
C SER A 168 -4.71 -2.25 17.36
N LEU A 169 -4.75 -0.98 16.93
CA LEU A 169 -4.11 -0.54 15.68
C LEU A 169 -2.61 -0.82 15.72
N THR A 170 -1.92 -0.49 16.81
CA THR A 170 -0.47 -0.71 16.96
C THR A 170 -0.13 -2.19 16.83
N GLN A 171 -0.87 -3.08 17.50
CA GLN A 171 -0.68 -4.52 17.40
C GLN A 171 -0.88 -5.04 15.97
N ALA A 172 -1.93 -4.56 15.29
CA ALA A 172 -2.20 -4.91 13.89
C ALA A 172 -1.06 -4.46 12.96
N LEU A 173 -0.51 -3.28 13.20
CA LEU A 173 0.63 -2.74 12.44
C LEU A 173 1.92 -3.53 12.69
N GLU A 174 2.20 -3.94 13.92
CA GLU A 174 3.40 -4.72 14.27
C GLU A 174 3.37 -6.15 13.70
N ALA A 175 2.19 -6.71 13.48
CA ALA A 175 2.02 -8.04 12.91
C ALA A 175 2.23 -8.08 11.37
N LEU A 176 2.32 -6.92 10.71
CA LEU A 176 2.40 -6.85 9.25
C LEU A 176 3.79 -7.18 8.71
N ALA A 177 3.85 -8.10 7.76
CA ALA A 177 5.09 -8.44 7.09
C ALA A 177 5.51 -7.33 6.11
N GLY A 178 6.73 -6.80 6.27
CA GLY A 178 7.32 -5.84 5.34
C GLY A 178 6.89 -4.39 5.53
N VAL A 179 6.23 -4.06 6.66
CA VAL A 179 6.14 -2.67 7.13
C VAL A 179 7.50 -2.25 7.70
N GLU A 180 7.95 -1.05 7.37
CA GLU A 180 9.16 -0.50 7.98
C GLU A 180 8.78 0.21 9.28
N ILE A 181 9.47 -0.12 10.35
CA ILE A 181 9.24 0.45 11.68
C ILE A 181 10.41 1.36 12.01
N SER A 182 10.11 2.61 12.34
CA SER A 182 11.06 3.57 12.90
C SER A 182 10.56 4.01 14.27
N GLU A 183 11.45 4.19 15.24
CA GLU A 183 11.07 4.62 16.57
C GLU A 183 11.91 5.82 17.00
N THR A 184 11.23 6.81 17.57
CA THR A 184 11.84 7.91 18.30
C THR A 184 11.57 7.74 19.81
N GLU A 185 12.02 8.71 20.60
CA GLU A 185 11.70 8.74 22.04
C GLU A 185 10.20 8.90 22.28
N THR A 186 9.47 9.59 21.40
CA THR A 186 8.08 10.00 21.60
C THR A 186 7.10 9.37 20.62
N THR A 187 7.57 8.75 19.53
CA THR A 187 6.72 8.16 18.50
C THR A 187 7.24 6.81 18.00
N LYS A 188 6.32 6.02 17.44
CA LYS A 188 6.59 4.81 16.69
C LYS A 188 5.92 4.92 15.32
N ASP A 189 6.73 4.96 14.28
CA ASP A 189 6.30 5.23 12.90
C ASP A 189 6.30 3.94 12.09
N PHE A 190 5.21 3.70 11.38
CA PHE A 190 4.96 2.56 10.51
C PHE A 190 4.87 3.06 9.07
N LEU A 191 5.84 2.66 8.24
CA LEU A 191 6.00 3.11 6.87
C LEU A 191 5.56 2.02 5.88
N PHE A 192 4.58 2.37 5.06
CA PHE A 192 4.02 1.55 3.99
C PHE A 192 4.52 2.02 2.63
N ARG A 193 5.77 1.69 2.27
CA ARG A 193 6.39 2.18 1.01
C ARG A 193 5.53 1.95 -0.23
N LYS A 194 4.92 0.76 -0.34
CA LYS A 194 4.13 0.37 -1.53
C LYS A 194 2.80 1.11 -1.63
N PHE A 195 2.20 1.44 -0.49
CA PHE A 195 0.97 2.24 -0.43
C PHE A 195 1.25 3.74 -0.30
N ARG A 196 2.53 4.14 -0.16
CA ARG A 196 2.99 5.52 0.09
C ARG A 196 2.28 6.14 1.30
N ALA A 197 2.09 5.35 2.35
CA ALA A 197 1.38 5.75 3.56
C ALA A 197 2.28 5.65 4.79
N VAL A 198 2.00 6.47 5.80
CA VAL A 198 2.67 6.44 7.11
C VAL A 198 1.60 6.49 8.19
N ILE A 199 1.82 5.75 9.28
CA ILE A 199 1.09 5.91 10.54
C ILE A 199 2.10 6.08 11.65
N SER A 200 2.02 7.19 12.38
CA SER A 200 2.81 7.50 13.57
C SER A 200 1.95 7.34 14.82
N ILE A 201 2.40 6.51 15.75
CA ILE A 201 1.75 6.28 17.04
C ILE A 201 2.55 6.99 18.13
N SER A 202 1.91 7.84 18.93
CA SER A 202 2.56 8.48 20.08
C SER A 202 2.85 7.47 21.19
N LYS A 203 4.01 7.56 21.85
CA LYS A 203 4.43 6.73 22.99
C LYS A 203 4.09 7.39 24.33
N GLU A 204 4.14 6.61 25.41
CA GLU A 204 4.00 7.14 26.78
C GLU A 204 4.99 8.29 27.01
N GLY A 205 4.53 9.39 27.62
CA GLY A 205 5.31 10.62 27.80
C GLY A 205 5.11 11.68 26.72
N HIS A 206 4.53 11.34 25.57
CA HIS A 206 4.08 12.34 24.59
C HIS A 206 2.76 12.99 25.04
N GLN A 207 2.64 14.32 24.89
CA GLN A 207 1.48 15.08 25.38
C GLN A 207 0.14 14.65 24.76
N ALA A 208 0.17 14.16 23.51
CA ALA A 208 -1.02 13.69 22.81
C ALA A 208 -1.31 12.19 23.04
N HIS A 209 -0.54 11.48 23.87
CA HIS A 209 -0.70 10.05 24.05
C HIS A 209 -2.01 9.68 24.79
N PRO A 210 -2.74 8.63 24.33
CA PRO A 210 -2.51 7.85 23.12
C PRO A 210 -3.15 8.53 21.90
N SER A 211 -2.36 8.62 20.84
CA SER A 211 -2.76 9.18 19.55
C SER A 211 -2.07 8.45 18.40
N ALA A 212 -2.71 8.51 17.24
CA ALA A 212 -2.21 8.01 15.97
C ALA A 212 -2.46 9.08 14.89
N ILE A 213 -1.44 9.46 14.14
CA ILE A 213 -1.58 10.35 12.98
C ILE A 213 -0.96 9.65 11.79
N GLY A 214 -1.62 9.69 10.64
CA GLY A 214 -1.04 9.17 9.42
C GLY A 214 -1.45 9.97 8.21
N PHE A 215 -0.80 9.67 7.11
CA PHE A 215 -1.13 10.24 5.82
C PHE A 215 -1.06 9.20 4.71
N TRP A 216 -1.80 9.45 3.64
CA TRP A 216 -1.87 8.60 2.44
C TRP A 216 -2.14 9.45 1.19
N PRO A 217 -1.82 8.98 -0.03
CA PRO A 217 -2.08 9.73 -1.26
C PRO A 217 -3.58 9.87 -1.55
N SER A 218 -4.08 11.10 -1.73
CA SER A 218 -5.52 11.34 -1.82
C SER A 218 -6.22 10.51 -2.90
N ARG A 219 -7.44 10.06 -2.59
CA ARG A 219 -8.25 9.24 -3.51
C ARG A 219 -8.70 10.02 -4.74
N GLY A 220 -9.00 11.30 -4.58
CA GLY A 220 -9.44 12.18 -5.67
C GLY A 220 -8.28 12.69 -6.52
N ASN A 221 -7.11 12.90 -5.89
CA ASN A 221 -5.93 13.41 -6.56
C ASN A 221 -4.65 12.77 -5.98
N PRO A 222 -3.96 11.86 -6.70
CA PRO A 222 -2.75 11.21 -6.22
C PRO A 222 -1.57 12.16 -5.91
N THR A 223 -1.63 13.43 -6.36
CA THR A 223 -0.63 14.45 -6.01
C THR A 223 -0.91 15.14 -4.68
N GLU A 224 -2.07 14.92 -4.09
CA GLU A 224 -2.47 15.44 -2.78
C GLU A 224 -2.32 14.37 -1.69
N ILE A 225 -2.34 14.82 -0.44
CA ILE A 225 -2.18 13.96 0.73
C ILE A 225 -3.43 14.11 1.59
N ASP A 226 -4.09 13.00 1.88
CA ASP A 226 -5.12 12.96 2.92
C ASP A 226 -4.46 12.59 4.25
N PHE A 227 -4.85 13.30 5.31
CA PHE A 227 -4.37 13.06 6.66
C PHE A 227 -5.49 12.46 7.51
N ALA A 228 -5.15 11.47 8.33
CA ALA A 228 -6.06 10.86 9.30
C ALA A 228 -5.45 10.94 10.69
N GLY A 229 -6.28 11.29 11.67
CA GLY A 229 -5.86 11.50 13.05
C GLY A 229 -6.83 10.86 14.03
N LYS A 230 -6.32 10.06 14.96
CA LYS A 230 -7.10 9.42 16.02
C LYS A 230 -6.49 9.68 17.38
N PHE A 231 -7.33 9.98 18.36
CA PHE A 231 -6.93 10.22 19.76
C PHE A 231 -7.94 9.62 20.72
N GLU A 232 -7.51 9.22 21.92
CA GLU A 232 -8.44 8.70 22.96
C GLU A 232 -8.66 9.71 24.10
N ASN A 233 -7.65 10.54 24.39
CA ASN A 233 -7.62 11.42 25.56
C ASN A 233 -7.87 12.91 25.21
N ASP A 234 -6.81 13.71 25.19
CA ASP A 234 -6.86 15.17 25.11
C ASP A 234 -6.93 15.67 23.66
N GLN A 235 -8.09 16.22 23.29
CA GLN A 235 -8.32 16.78 21.95
C GLN A 235 -7.45 18.00 21.65
N ALA A 236 -7.21 18.87 22.63
CA ALA A 236 -6.46 20.11 22.40
C ALA A 236 -4.99 19.80 22.15
N ALA A 237 -4.38 18.96 23.01
CA ALA A 237 -3.01 18.49 22.80
C ALA A 237 -2.87 17.73 21.48
N PHE A 238 -3.85 16.89 21.13
CA PHE A 238 -3.85 16.17 19.86
C PHE A 238 -3.99 17.10 18.65
N SER A 239 -4.86 18.10 18.70
CA SER A 239 -5.09 19.01 17.56
C SER A 239 -3.84 19.82 17.22
N ASN A 240 -3.08 20.24 18.23
CA ASN A 240 -1.79 20.91 18.03
C ASN A 240 -0.79 19.95 17.36
N TYR A 241 -0.63 18.74 17.92
CA TYR A 241 0.24 17.72 17.35
C TYR A 241 -0.13 17.36 15.90
N TYR A 242 -1.43 17.25 15.61
CA TYR A 242 -1.94 16.98 14.26
C TYR A 242 -1.60 18.09 13.27
N THR A 243 -1.74 19.35 13.68
CA THR A 243 -1.40 20.51 12.84
C THR A 243 0.09 20.55 12.54
N GLU A 244 0.94 20.40 13.57
CA GLU A 244 2.40 20.35 13.41
C GLU A 244 2.84 19.22 12.47
N PHE A 245 2.22 18.05 12.60
CA PHE A 245 2.49 16.90 11.73
C PHE A 245 2.10 17.18 10.26
N GLN A 246 0.95 17.83 10.03
CA GLN A 246 0.51 18.21 8.67
C GLN A 246 1.44 19.23 8.03
N GLU A 247 1.85 20.26 8.78
CA GLU A 247 2.77 21.29 8.31
C GLU A 247 4.12 20.68 7.92
N GLU A 248 4.67 19.81 8.77
CA GLU A 248 5.94 19.14 8.49
C GLU A 248 5.86 18.20 7.27
N ALA A 249 4.81 17.40 7.15
CA ALA A 249 4.63 16.51 6.01
C ALA A 249 4.50 17.27 4.69
N ASN A 250 3.76 18.39 4.67
CA ASN A 250 3.63 19.24 3.49
C ASN A 250 4.95 19.95 3.16
N ARG A 251 5.66 20.49 4.16
CA ARG A 251 6.99 21.10 3.97
C ARG A 251 7.95 20.11 3.31
N ILE A 252 8.04 18.88 3.83
CA ILE A 252 8.91 17.84 3.28
C ILE A 252 8.51 17.47 1.85
N LYS A 253 7.22 17.38 1.55
CA LYS A 253 6.72 17.13 0.19
C LYS A 253 7.21 18.20 -0.78
N ASP A 254 7.06 19.47 -0.42
CA ASP A 254 7.43 20.61 -1.27
C ASP A 254 8.95 20.67 -1.48
N GLU A 255 9.74 20.48 -0.42
CA GLU A 255 11.21 20.39 -0.49
C GLU A 255 11.67 19.23 -1.38
N SER A 256 11.04 18.06 -1.26
CA SER A 256 11.35 16.88 -2.07
C SER A 256 11.02 17.11 -3.55
N ALA A 257 9.92 17.80 -3.85
CA ALA A 257 9.54 18.15 -5.21
C ALA A 257 10.54 19.13 -5.84
N GLN A 258 10.97 20.15 -5.08
CA GLN A 258 11.99 21.11 -5.53
C GLN A 258 13.33 20.41 -5.83
N GLN A 259 13.80 19.56 -4.92
CA GLN A 259 15.04 18.80 -5.11
C GLN A 259 14.98 17.91 -6.37
N LEU A 260 13.82 17.29 -6.65
CA LEU A 260 13.65 16.48 -7.85
C LEU A 260 13.72 17.33 -9.13
N ILE A 261 13.10 18.52 -9.13
CA ILE A 261 13.14 19.47 -10.26
C ILE A 261 14.58 19.89 -10.52
N GLU A 262 15.31 20.31 -9.48
CA GLU A 262 16.73 20.71 -9.59
C GLU A 262 17.61 19.56 -10.15
N GLN A 263 17.36 18.32 -9.72
CA GLN A 263 18.08 17.16 -10.24
C GLN A 263 17.77 16.90 -11.72
N VAL A 264 16.51 17.02 -12.14
CA VAL A 264 16.11 16.85 -13.54
C VAL A 264 16.73 17.93 -14.42
N GLU A 265 16.70 19.19 -13.96
CA GLU A 265 17.30 20.31 -14.67
C GLU A 265 18.81 20.11 -14.86
N ARG A 266 19.52 19.73 -13.79
CA ARG A 266 20.95 19.41 -13.85
C ARG A 266 21.26 18.28 -14.84
N LEU A 267 20.48 17.19 -14.83
CA LEU A 267 20.65 16.08 -15.78
C LEU A 267 20.34 16.49 -17.23
N SER A 268 19.50 17.51 -17.43
CA SER A 268 19.17 18.03 -18.74
C SER A 268 20.19 19.04 -19.29
N SER A 269 20.88 19.78 -18.41
CA SER A 269 21.93 20.74 -18.79
C SER A 269 23.28 20.09 -19.10
N ASP A 270 23.49 18.84 -18.67
CA ASP A 270 24.70 18.04 -18.94
C ASP A 270 24.64 17.32 -20.32
N LYS A 271 23.70 17.69 -21.19
CA LYS A 271 23.56 17.22 -22.60
C LYS A 271 23.83 18.35 -23.59
#